data_AF-A0A7W0QE60-F1
#
_entry.id   AF-A0A7W0QE60-F1
#
_cell.length_a   1.000
_cell.length_b   1.000
_cell.length_c   1.000
_cell.angle_alpha   90.00
_cell.angle_beta   90.00
_cell.angle_gamma   90.00
#
_symmetry.space_group_name_H-M   'P 1'
#
loop_
_entity.id
_entity.type
_entity.pdbx_description
1 polymer ?
#
loop_
_entity_poly.entity_id
_entity_poly.type
_entity_poly.pdbx_seq_one_letter_code
_entity_poly.pdbx_strand_id
1 'polypeptide(L)'
;MRQGTVLGVVIASSIATLGAPATARADNDLYDRLWPRVPEGRQLKLSEQITAHLVELGNTLGTHMGALSDDVLQLRFDGRRRRAHVRLGAGDAQYLTFRLASDIQFIEGRATINTRIDLAIAGRAMRLELPEMEMVPASYRGERGVEVRLPLFRRSF
;
A
#
# COMPACT_ATOMS: atom_id res chain seq x y z
N MET A 1 54.26 22.69 25.32
CA MET A 1 53.73 22.98 23.97
C MET A 1 53.61 21.66 23.22
N ARG A 2 52.45 21.43 22.59
CA ARG A 2 52.10 20.21 21.81
C ARG A 2 52.76 20.22 20.42
N GLN A 3 52.73 19.05 19.79
CA GLN A 3 52.99 18.70 18.37
C GLN A 3 54.42 18.21 18.09
N GLY A 4 54.67 17.12 17.36
CA GLY A 4 53.79 16.20 16.64
C GLY A 4 54.65 15.22 15.84
N THR A 5 54.36 13.92 15.99
CA THR A 5 55.00 12.78 15.31
C THR A 5 54.43 12.60 13.89
N VAL A 6 55.27 12.29 12.89
CA VAL A 6 54.94 11.29 11.84
C VAL A 6 56.24 10.60 11.39
N LEU A 7 56.35 9.31 11.66
CA LEU A 7 57.44 8.44 11.17
C LEU A 7 56.88 7.62 10.01
N GLY A 8 57.48 7.77 8.83
CA GLY A 8 57.15 6.97 7.65
C GLY A 8 57.69 5.55 7.78
N VAL A 9 56.89 4.57 7.37
CA VAL A 9 57.36 3.21 7.11
C VAL A 9 56.85 2.79 5.74
N VAL A 10 57.80 2.59 4.83
CA VAL A 10 57.63 1.95 3.53
C VAL A 10 57.48 0.45 3.76
N ILE A 11 56.39 -0.15 3.26
CA ILE A 11 56.25 -1.63 3.25
C ILE A 11 56.18 -2.08 1.79
N ALA A 12 57.14 -2.95 1.46
CA ALA A 12 57.38 -3.51 0.14
C ALA A 12 56.24 -4.45 -0.31
N SER A 13 55.98 -4.39 -1.61
CA SER A 13 55.07 -5.23 -2.36
C SER A 13 55.55 -6.68 -2.39
N SER A 14 54.68 -7.63 -2.04
CA SER A 14 54.85 -9.05 -2.35
C SER A 14 53.55 -9.58 -2.94
N ILE A 15 53.58 -9.88 -4.25
CA ILE A 15 52.48 -10.53 -4.98
C ILE A 15 52.57 -12.03 -4.67
N ALA A 16 51.53 -12.58 -4.04
CA ALA A 16 51.35 -14.02 -3.90
C ALA A 16 49.93 -14.41 -4.36
N THR A 17 49.90 -15.04 -5.55
CA THR A 17 48.97 -16.05 -6.07
C THR A 17 47.51 -16.10 -5.57
N LEU A 18 46.61 -15.92 -6.56
CA LEU A 18 45.17 -16.17 -6.53
C LEU A 18 44.79 -17.55 -5.94
N GLY A 19 44.00 -17.54 -4.87
CA GLY A 19 43.16 -18.65 -4.42
C GLY A 19 41.71 -18.19 -4.34
N ALA A 20 40.84 -18.81 -5.13
CA ALA A 20 39.45 -18.42 -5.39
C ALA A 20 38.58 -18.28 -4.12
N PRO A 21 37.56 -17.39 -4.12
CA PRO A 21 36.76 -17.11 -2.94
C PRO A 21 35.78 -18.24 -2.65
N ALA A 22 35.93 -18.87 -1.47
CA ALA A 22 34.98 -19.84 -0.92
C ALA A 22 33.63 -19.22 -0.46
N THR A 23 33.42 -17.92 -0.68
CA THR A 23 32.21 -17.19 -0.26
C THR A 23 31.01 -17.37 -1.21
N ALA A 24 31.22 -17.75 -2.48
CA ALA A 24 30.12 -17.90 -3.43
C ALA A 24 29.14 -19.05 -3.11
N ARG A 25 29.56 -20.02 -2.28
CA ARG A 25 28.74 -21.19 -1.94
C ARG A 25 27.83 -20.97 -0.72
N ALA A 26 28.21 -20.07 0.19
CA ALA A 26 27.41 -19.73 1.37
C ALA A 26 26.24 -18.79 1.03
N ASP A 27 26.44 -17.86 0.10
CA ASP A 27 25.38 -16.94 -0.34
C ASP A 27 24.24 -17.68 -1.08
N ASN A 28 24.55 -18.69 -1.90
CA ASN A 28 23.53 -19.45 -2.62
C ASN A 28 22.58 -20.24 -1.70
N ASP A 29 23.08 -20.75 -0.56
CA ASP A 29 22.28 -21.48 0.44
C ASP A 29 21.31 -20.53 1.18
N LEU A 30 21.67 -19.24 1.32
CA LEU A 30 20.77 -18.23 1.89
C LEU A 30 19.56 -17.98 0.97
N TYR A 31 19.79 -17.85 -0.34
CA TYR A 31 18.71 -17.62 -1.31
C TYR A 31 17.77 -18.82 -1.45
N ASP A 32 18.31 -20.04 -1.45
CA ASP A 32 17.50 -21.27 -1.53
C ASP A 32 16.64 -21.49 -0.26
N ARG A 33 17.08 -21.01 0.92
CA ARG A 33 16.30 -21.07 2.17
C ARG A 33 15.23 -19.99 2.27
N LEU A 34 15.53 -18.77 1.83
CA LEU A 34 14.58 -17.65 1.87
C LEU A 34 13.54 -17.71 0.75
N TRP A 35 13.86 -18.40 -0.35
CA TRP A 35 12.99 -18.55 -1.51
C TRP A 35 12.91 -20.03 -1.97
N PRO A 36 12.25 -20.91 -1.18
CA PRO A 36 12.07 -22.30 -1.56
C PRO A 36 11.37 -22.41 -2.93
N ARG A 37 11.91 -23.27 -3.81
CA ARG A 37 11.37 -23.47 -5.16
C ARG A 37 9.92 -23.97 -5.07
N VAL A 38 9.01 -23.19 -5.62
CA VAL A 38 7.58 -23.52 -5.66
C VAL A 38 7.37 -24.74 -6.57
N PRO A 39 6.56 -25.75 -6.19
CA PRO A 39 6.32 -26.94 -7.01
C PRO A 39 5.73 -26.61 -8.38
N GLU A 40 6.20 -27.28 -9.44
CA GLU A 40 5.75 -27.10 -10.82
C GLU A 40 4.42 -27.82 -11.07
N GLY A 41 3.33 -27.25 -10.56
CA GLY A 41 2.00 -27.83 -10.75
C GLY A 41 0.93 -26.79 -10.52
N ARG A 42 0.65 -25.99 -11.56
CA ARG A 42 -0.30 -24.85 -11.53
C ARG A 42 0.16 -23.70 -10.62
N GLN A 43 1.36 -23.20 -10.87
CA GLN A 43 1.83 -21.96 -10.25
C GLN A 43 0.95 -20.81 -10.76
N LEU A 44 0.18 -20.18 -9.86
CA LEU A 44 -0.36 -18.84 -10.09
C LEU A 44 0.80 -17.95 -10.55
N LYS A 45 0.57 -17.07 -11.53
CA LYS A 45 1.63 -16.15 -11.97
C LYS A 45 2.13 -15.37 -10.75
N LEU A 46 3.42 -15.06 -10.67
CA LEU A 46 3.98 -14.30 -9.54
C LEU A 46 3.18 -13.02 -9.25
N SER A 47 2.70 -12.35 -10.30
CA SER A 47 1.80 -11.19 -10.18
C SER A 47 0.48 -11.50 -9.49
N GLU A 48 -0.12 -12.67 -9.75
CA GLU A 48 -1.34 -13.14 -9.10
C GLU A 48 -1.09 -13.49 -7.64
N GLN A 49 0.06 -14.08 -7.32
CA GLN A 49 0.47 -14.37 -5.94
C GLN A 49 0.68 -13.08 -5.14
N ILE A 50 1.42 -12.12 -5.71
CA ILE A 50 1.61 -10.79 -5.09
C ILE A 50 0.26 -10.10 -4.88
N THR A 51 -0.62 -10.13 -5.88
CA THR A 51 -1.97 -9.54 -5.76
C THR A 51 -2.76 -10.20 -4.64
N ALA A 52 -2.76 -11.54 -4.57
CA ALA A 52 -3.47 -12.27 -3.52
C ALA A 52 -2.94 -11.90 -2.13
N HIS A 53 -1.61 -11.83 -1.97
CA HIS A 53 -0.99 -11.49 -0.70
C HIS A 53 -1.27 -10.05 -0.26
N LEU A 54 -1.23 -9.09 -1.20
CA LEU A 54 -1.59 -7.70 -0.89
C LEU A 54 -3.07 -7.54 -0.52
N VAL A 55 -3.95 -8.30 -1.16
CA VAL A 55 -5.38 -8.33 -0.80
C VAL A 55 -5.58 -8.88 0.59
N GLU A 56 -4.91 -9.98 0.93
CA GLU A 56 -4.93 -10.56 2.27
C GLU A 56 -4.47 -9.55 3.31
N LEU A 57 -3.28 -8.96 3.12
CA LEU A 57 -2.73 -7.93 4.02
C LEU A 57 -3.69 -6.74 4.18
N GLY A 58 -4.27 -6.24 3.08
CA GLY A 58 -5.21 -5.14 3.10
C GLY A 58 -6.49 -5.47 3.89
N ASN A 59 -7.01 -6.69 3.75
CA ASN A 59 -8.20 -7.14 4.49
C ASN A 59 -7.89 -7.41 5.97
N THR A 60 -6.70 -7.93 6.29
CA THR A 60 -6.24 -8.08 7.68
C THR A 60 -6.09 -6.72 8.35
N LEU A 61 -5.47 -5.75 7.67
CA LEU A 61 -5.41 -4.37 8.15
C LEU A 61 -6.81 -3.79 8.37
N GLY A 62 -7.72 -3.99 7.41
CA GLY A 62 -9.11 -3.56 7.53
C GLY A 62 -9.82 -4.15 8.74
N THR A 63 -9.58 -5.44 9.03
CA THR A 63 -10.13 -6.13 10.21
C THR A 63 -9.58 -5.54 11.50
N HIS A 64 -8.26 -5.32 11.58
CA HIS A 64 -7.65 -4.70 12.76
C HIS A 64 -8.13 -3.26 12.97
N MET A 65 -8.25 -2.47 11.90
CA MET A 65 -8.77 -1.11 12.00
C MET A 65 -10.25 -1.08 12.41
N GLY A 66 -11.06 -2.03 11.94
CA GLY A 66 -12.43 -2.22 12.44
C GLY A 66 -12.45 -2.47 13.94
N ALA A 67 -11.65 -3.42 14.41
CA ALA A 67 -11.55 -3.73 15.84
C ALA A 67 -11.06 -2.53 16.68
N LEU A 68 -10.07 -1.78 16.20
CA LEU A 68 -9.53 -0.59 16.90
C LEU A 68 -10.47 0.62 16.90
N SER A 69 -11.47 0.62 16.01
CA SER A 69 -12.41 1.72 15.86
C SER A 69 -13.81 1.36 16.35
N ASP A 70 -14.00 0.26 17.08
CA ASP A 70 -15.31 -0.26 17.49
C ASP A 70 -16.28 -0.37 16.29
N ASP A 71 -15.79 -0.96 15.20
CA ASP A 71 -16.48 -1.14 13.91
C ASP A 71 -16.89 0.15 13.19
N VAL A 72 -16.37 1.31 13.62
CA VAL A 72 -16.61 2.60 12.94
C VAL A 72 -15.96 2.61 11.56
N LEU A 73 -14.77 2.04 11.39
CA LEU A 73 -14.05 2.01 10.12
C LEU A 73 -13.97 0.58 9.57
N GLN A 74 -14.47 0.37 8.36
CA GLN A 74 -14.40 -0.88 7.64
C GLN A 74 -13.68 -0.67 6.32
N LEU A 75 -12.67 -1.50 6.07
CA LEU A 75 -11.94 -1.52 4.80
C LEU A 75 -12.00 -2.92 4.20
N ARG A 76 -12.21 -2.97 2.88
CA ARG A 76 -12.20 -4.22 2.13
C ARG A 76 -11.54 -4.02 0.79
N PHE A 77 -10.69 -4.97 0.40
CA PHE A 77 -9.97 -4.97 -0.86
C PHE A 77 -10.34 -6.20 -1.70
N ASP A 78 -10.54 -5.96 -3.00
CA ASP A 78 -10.73 -7.00 -4.02
C ASP A 78 -9.74 -6.73 -5.17
N GLY A 79 -8.58 -7.39 -5.10
CA GLY A 79 -7.52 -7.24 -6.09
C GLY A 79 -7.85 -7.87 -7.44
N ARG A 80 -8.77 -8.84 -7.50
CA ARG A 80 -9.21 -9.42 -8.79
C ARG A 80 -10.03 -8.43 -9.59
N ARG A 81 -10.91 -7.70 -8.91
CA ARG A 81 -11.73 -6.64 -9.53
C ARG A 81 -11.07 -5.27 -9.50
N ARG A 82 -9.88 -5.15 -8.90
CA ARG A 82 -9.17 -3.89 -8.67
C ARG A 82 -10.06 -2.86 -7.98
N ARG A 83 -10.70 -3.27 -6.89
CA ARG A 83 -11.61 -2.43 -6.11
C ARG A 83 -11.23 -2.40 -4.65
N ALA A 84 -11.50 -1.29 -4.01
CA ALA A 84 -11.52 -1.18 -2.56
C ALA A 84 -12.85 -0.56 -2.13
N HIS A 85 -13.35 -1.00 -0.99
CA HIS A 85 -14.53 -0.45 -0.35
C HIS A 85 -14.11 0.08 1.01
N VAL A 86 -14.47 1.33 1.28
CA VAL A 86 -14.22 2.00 2.55
C VAL A 86 -15.56 2.42 3.10
N ARG A 87 -15.85 2.04 4.34
CA ARG A 87 -17.01 2.51 5.06
C ARG A 87 -16.57 3.07 6.39
N LEU A 88 -16.99 4.29 6.68
CA LEU A 88 -16.79 4.95 7.96
C LEU A 88 -18.16 5.30 8.51
N GLY A 89 -18.53 4.86 9.70
CA GLY A 89 -19.80 5.26 10.27
C GLY A 89 -19.83 5.17 11.77
N ALA A 90 -20.34 6.20 12.40
CA ALA A 90 -20.46 6.30 13.84
C ALA A 90 -21.81 6.91 14.19
N GLY A 91 -22.27 6.61 15.40
CA GLY A 91 -23.41 7.29 15.97
C GLY A 91 -24.51 6.38 16.49
N ASP A 92 -25.41 7.02 17.23
CA ASP A 92 -26.57 6.40 17.84
C ASP A 92 -27.80 6.70 16.98
N ALA A 93 -28.66 5.68 16.80
CA ALA A 93 -29.93 5.81 16.10
C ALA A 93 -30.83 6.90 16.73
N GLN A 94 -30.65 7.20 18.02
CA GLN A 94 -31.48 8.18 18.75
C GLN A 94 -31.05 9.64 18.56
N TYR A 95 -29.77 9.91 18.25
CA TYR A 95 -29.25 11.28 18.24
C TYR A 95 -28.71 11.70 16.87
N LEU A 96 -27.57 11.13 16.50
CA LEU A 96 -26.81 11.46 15.30
C LEU A 96 -26.23 10.15 14.77
N THR A 97 -26.53 9.84 13.52
CA THR A 97 -25.86 8.76 12.78
C THR A 97 -25.17 9.38 11.58
N PHE A 98 -23.87 9.11 11.44
CA PHE A 98 -23.09 9.48 10.26
C PHE A 98 -22.57 8.20 9.63
N ARG A 99 -22.72 8.05 8.31
CA ARG A 99 -22.16 6.96 7.52
C ARG A 99 -21.61 7.49 6.21
N LEU A 100 -20.32 7.37 6.01
CA LEU A 100 -19.64 7.53 4.74
C LEU A 100 -19.37 6.14 4.15
N ALA A 101 -19.70 5.95 2.89
CA ALA A 101 -19.34 4.77 2.11
C ALA A 101 -18.65 5.24 0.83
N SER A 102 -17.53 4.62 0.50
CA SER A 102 -16.73 4.97 -0.66
C SER A 102 -16.32 3.71 -1.40
N ASP A 103 -16.57 3.70 -2.70
CA ASP A 103 -16.16 2.66 -3.63
C ASP A 103 -15.03 3.20 -4.51
N ILE A 104 -13.88 2.56 -4.42
CA ILE A 104 -12.67 2.93 -5.13
C ILE A 104 -12.41 1.87 -6.19
N GLN A 105 -12.25 2.29 -7.44
CA GLN A 105 -11.92 1.41 -8.56
C GLN A 105 -10.60 1.84 -9.20
N PHE A 106 -9.66 0.91 -9.33
CA PHE A 106 -8.37 1.18 -9.92
C PHE A 106 -8.35 0.76 -11.40
N ILE A 107 -8.16 1.72 -12.29
CA ILE A 107 -8.13 1.55 -13.74
C ILE A 107 -6.86 2.24 -14.27
N GLU A 108 -5.99 1.47 -14.94
CA GLU A 108 -4.80 2.01 -15.63
C GLU A 108 -3.91 2.94 -14.78
N GLY A 109 -3.72 2.58 -13.50
CA GLY A 109 -2.88 3.36 -12.57
C GLY A 109 -3.57 4.58 -11.97
N ARG A 110 -4.86 4.78 -12.24
CA ARG A 110 -5.72 5.82 -11.67
C ARG A 110 -6.76 5.20 -10.75
N ALA A 111 -7.25 5.95 -9.77
CA ALA A 111 -8.33 5.49 -8.89
C ALA A 111 -9.56 6.37 -9.04
N THR A 112 -10.66 5.78 -9.45
CA THR A 112 -11.97 6.42 -9.49
C THR A 112 -12.66 6.19 -8.16
N ILE A 113 -13.21 7.25 -7.56
CA ILE A 113 -13.82 7.23 -6.23
C ILE A 113 -15.25 7.71 -6.31
N ASN A 114 -16.18 6.84 -5.91
CA ASN A 114 -17.58 7.18 -5.69
C ASN A 114 -17.84 7.21 -4.20
N THR A 115 -18.38 8.32 -3.69
CA THR A 115 -18.59 8.50 -2.25
C THR A 115 -20.03 8.89 -1.96
N ARG A 116 -20.63 8.21 -0.99
CA ARG A 116 -21.94 8.50 -0.43
C ARG A 116 -21.80 8.84 1.05
N ILE A 117 -22.54 9.86 1.48
CA ILE A 117 -22.64 10.27 2.87
C ILE A 117 -24.12 10.21 3.27
N ASP A 118 -24.44 9.38 4.25
CA ASP A 118 -25.73 9.30 4.90
C ASP A 118 -25.60 9.95 6.30
N LEU A 119 -26.39 10.99 6.54
CA LEU A 119 -26.45 11.71 7.82
C LEU A 119 -27.87 11.62 8.37
N ALA A 120 -28.06 11.17 9.60
CA ALA A 120 -29.35 11.20 10.27
C ALA A 120 -29.26 11.92 11.61
N ILE A 121 -30.20 12.83 11.88
CA ILE A 121 -30.28 13.65 13.10
C ILE A 121 -31.73 13.70 13.56
N ALA A 122 -32.00 13.29 14.80
CA ALA A 122 -33.33 13.38 15.42
C ALA A 122 -34.48 12.86 14.50
N GLY A 123 -34.27 11.70 13.89
CA GLY A 123 -35.25 11.06 12.99
C GLY A 123 -35.30 11.64 11.56
N ARG A 124 -34.53 12.67 11.22
CA ARG A 124 -34.40 13.19 9.86
C ARG A 124 -33.14 12.63 9.20
N ALA A 125 -33.28 12.02 8.03
CA ALA A 125 -32.16 11.48 7.26
C ALA A 125 -31.92 12.29 5.99
N MET A 126 -30.65 12.55 5.71
CA MET A 126 -30.15 13.16 4.49
C MET A 126 -29.13 12.22 3.85
N ARG A 127 -29.27 12.02 2.54
CA ARG A 127 -28.30 11.29 1.73
C ARG A 127 -27.69 12.25 0.74
N LEU A 128 -26.36 12.33 0.75
CA LEU A 128 -25.56 13.11 -0.18
C LEU A 128 -24.69 12.15 -0.99
N GLU A 129 -24.83 12.19 -2.31
CA GLU A 129 -23.94 11.49 -3.23
C GLU A 129 -22.94 12.52 -3.78
N LEU A 130 -21.66 12.28 -3.54
CA LEU A 130 -20.60 13.14 -4.06
C LEU A 130 -20.36 12.82 -5.53
N PRO A 131 -19.94 13.82 -6.33
CA PRO A 131 -19.49 13.56 -7.68
C PRO A 131 -18.31 12.59 -7.66
N GLU A 132 -18.21 11.81 -8.72
CA GLU A 132 -17.12 10.88 -8.94
C GLU A 132 -15.78 11.64 -8.99
N MET A 133 -14.81 11.22 -8.20
CA MET A 133 -13.48 11.85 -8.14
C MET A 133 -12.44 10.93 -8.75
N GLU A 134 -11.41 11.50 -9.38
CA GLU A 134 -10.29 10.74 -9.92
C GLU A 134 -9.03 11.06 -9.11
N MET A 135 -8.33 10.04 -8.63
CA MET A 135 -6.99 10.18 -8.05
C MET A 135 -5.97 9.66 -9.05
N VAL A 136 -4.99 10.50 -9.38
CA VAL A 136 -3.89 10.14 -10.27
C VAL A 136 -2.55 10.25 -9.52
N PRO A 137 -1.59 9.36 -9.80
CA PRO A 137 -0.24 9.51 -9.30
C PRO A 137 0.34 10.84 -9.78
N ALA A 138 0.90 11.61 -8.86
CA ALA A 138 1.54 12.88 -9.17
C ALA A 138 2.90 12.96 -8.47
N SER A 139 3.79 13.79 -8.99
CA SER A 139 5.04 14.11 -8.33
C SER A 139 5.14 15.60 -8.15
N TYR A 140 5.35 16.06 -6.92
CA TYR A 140 5.57 17.47 -6.61
C TYR A 140 6.91 17.61 -5.89
N ARG A 141 7.81 18.42 -6.45
CA ARG A 141 9.16 18.66 -5.89
C ARG A 141 9.99 17.39 -5.61
N GLY A 142 9.83 16.36 -6.44
CA GLY A 142 10.53 15.09 -6.27
C GLY A 142 9.87 14.13 -5.27
N GLU A 143 8.80 14.55 -4.59
CA GLU A 143 7.99 13.69 -3.73
C GLU A 143 6.87 13.04 -4.54
N ARG A 144 6.66 11.74 -4.33
CA ARG A 144 5.53 11.00 -4.92
C ARG A 144 4.29 11.24 -4.08
N GLY A 145 3.21 11.64 -4.71
CA GLY A 145 1.92 11.86 -4.09
C GLY A 145 0.77 11.47 -5.01
N VAL A 146 -0.40 11.98 -4.66
CA VAL A 146 -1.64 11.77 -5.40
C VAL A 146 -2.28 13.12 -5.66
N GLU A 147 -2.68 13.37 -6.90
CA GLU A 147 -3.49 14.52 -7.28
C GLU A 147 -4.95 14.05 -7.30
N VAL A 148 -5.82 14.76 -6.57
CA VAL A 148 -7.27 14.49 -6.54
C VAL A 148 -7.95 15.48 -7.47
N ARG A 149 -8.67 14.95 -8.48
CA ARG A 149 -9.40 15.72 -9.47
C ARG A 149 -10.90 15.62 -9.20
N LEU A 150 -11.49 16.78 -8.96
CA LEU A 150 -12.93 16.96 -8.78
C LEU A 150 -13.54 17.43 -10.10
N PRO A 151 -14.54 16.75 -10.66
CA PRO A 151 -15.23 17.26 -11.84
C PRO A 151 -16.07 18.48 -11.42
N LEU A 152 -15.69 19.66 -11.90
CA LEU A 152 -16.41 20.90 -11.62
C LEU A 152 -17.77 20.96 -12.36
N PHE A 153 -17.91 20.24 -13.48
CA PHE A 153 -19.12 20.19 -14.28
C PHE A 153 -19.36 18.76 -14.83
N ARG A 154 -20.57 18.22 -14.62
CA ARG A 154 -21.03 16.96 -15.22
C ARG A 154 -21.97 17.31 -16.38
N ARG A 155 -21.57 17.03 -17.63
CA ARG A 155 -22.43 17.21 -18.81
C ARG A 155 -23.12 15.87 -19.12
N SER A 156 -24.39 15.75 -18.78
CA SER A 156 -25.26 14.68 -19.26
C SER A 156 -25.74 15.03 -20.67
N PHE A 157 -25.59 14.11 -21.63
CA PHE A 157 -26.24 14.18 -22.95
C PHE A 157 -27.44 13.25 -22.98
#